data_AF-A7T209-F1
#
_entry.id   AF-A7T209-F1
#
_cell.length_a   1.000
_cell.length_b   1.000
_cell.length_c   1.000
_cell.angle_alpha   90.00
_cell.angle_beta   90.00
_cell.angle_gamma   90.00
#
_symmetry.space_group_name_H-M   'P 1'
#
loop_
_entity.id
_entity.type
_entity.pdbx_description
1 polymer ?
#
loop_
_entity_poly.entity_id
_entity_poly.type
_entity_poly.pdbx_seq_one_letter_code
_entity_poly.pdbx_strand_id
1 'polypeptide(L)'
;IQVFKDGLETLKRQFPNQTKRFWRILRTRCLAHLKEKHPRQPLVILLGAPPSAHPVANCLALRLANILDPETEHIENVETVNGKDLQNIEGDIAKKKLDESLHGTFDKGRRAAVVKHLELLPPPSENLFYAYCDNDNARFKHAAILFTVHLQMEPHSSLRPVEAEGMVEKFLSD
;
A
#
# COMPACT_ATOMS: atom_id res chain seq x y z
N ILE A 1 17.32 -8.44 0.93
CA ILE A 1 17.47 -7.60 2.16
C ILE A 1 18.34 -6.36 1.93
N GLN A 2 19.57 -6.49 1.43
CA GLN A 2 20.46 -5.33 1.29
C GLN A 2 19.90 -4.29 0.30
N VAL A 3 19.43 -4.74 -0.87
CA VAL A 3 18.70 -3.90 -1.85
C VAL A 3 17.60 -3.06 -1.20
N PHE A 4 16.77 -3.68 -0.35
CA PHE A 4 15.72 -2.96 0.38
C PHE A 4 16.30 -1.89 1.33
N LYS A 5 17.36 -2.20 2.09
CA LYS A 5 17.96 -1.24 3.02
C LYS A 5 18.49 -0.01 2.28
N ASP A 6 19.21 -0.22 1.18
CA ASP A 6 19.81 0.86 0.40
C ASP A 6 18.74 1.68 -0.34
N GLY A 7 17.73 1.00 -0.88
CA GLY A 7 16.54 1.62 -1.44
C GLY A 7 15.80 2.48 -0.42
N LEU A 8 15.60 1.99 0.81
CA LEU A 8 14.91 2.74 1.87
C LEU A 8 15.69 3.98 2.31
N GLU A 9 17.02 3.91 2.44
CA GLU A 9 17.82 5.11 2.74
C GLU A 9 17.76 6.13 1.60
N THR A 10 17.71 5.67 0.35
CA THR A 10 17.52 6.54 -0.82
C THR A 10 16.14 7.20 -0.80
N LEU A 11 15.10 6.42 -0.53
CA LEU A 11 13.73 6.91 -0.40
C LEU A 11 13.63 7.97 0.71
N LYS A 12 14.27 7.72 1.86
CA LYS A 12 14.30 8.69 2.97
C LYS A 12 14.93 10.03 2.59
N ARG A 13 15.96 10.04 1.74
CA ARG A 13 16.56 11.29 1.21
C ARG A 13 15.64 12.02 0.24
N GLN A 14 14.86 11.28 -0.55
CA GLN A 14 13.90 11.85 -1.51
C GLN A 14 12.65 12.44 -0.85
N PHE A 15 12.29 11.96 0.35
CA PHE A 15 11.10 12.40 1.09
C PHE A 15 11.48 12.92 2.50
N PRO A 16 12.23 14.04 2.59
CA PRO A 16 12.84 14.48 3.85
C PRO A 16 11.81 14.92 4.92
N ASN A 17 10.59 15.27 4.51
CA ASN A 17 9.56 15.82 5.40
C ASN A 17 8.77 14.76 6.16
N GLN A 18 9.06 13.47 5.96
CA GLN A 18 8.40 12.38 6.69
C GLN A 18 9.01 12.21 8.10
N THR A 19 8.18 11.85 9.07
CA THR A 19 8.61 11.75 10.47
C THR A 19 9.61 10.60 10.71
N LYS A 20 10.43 10.69 11.76
CA LYS A 20 11.29 9.56 12.18
C LYS A 20 10.48 8.30 12.49
N ARG A 21 9.27 8.46 13.04
CA ARG A 21 8.35 7.36 13.37
C ARG A 21 7.91 6.63 12.10
N PHE A 22 7.52 7.37 11.06
CA PHE A 22 7.14 6.83 9.76
C PHE A 22 8.23 5.89 9.20
N TRP A 23 9.46 6.39 9.08
CA TRP A 23 10.57 5.58 8.56
C TRP A 23 10.92 4.37 9.43
N ARG A 24 10.81 4.51 10.75
CA ARG A 24 11.02 3.39 11.69
C ARG A 24 10.00 2.29 11.48
N ILE A 25 8.71 2.65 11.34
CA ILE A 25 7.64 1.68 11.10
C ILE A 25 7.87 0.94 9.78
N LEU A 26 8.09 1.68 8.67
CA LEU A 26 8.36 1.08 7.37
C LEU A 26 9.56 0.13 7.44
N ARG A 27 10.70 0.59 7.99
CA ARG A 27 11.91 -0.23 8.11
C ARG A 27 11.63 -1.52 8.88
N THR A 28 11.01 -1.42 10.05
CA THR A 28 10.78 -2.58 10.92
C THR A 28 9.83 -3.58 10.29
N ARG A 29 8.68 -3.12 9.76
CA ARG A 29 7.66 -4.00 9.17
C ARG A 29 8.17 -4.67 7.89
N CYS A 30 8.76 -3.91 6.98
CA CYS A 30 9.30 -4.46 5.74
C CYS A 30 10.46 -5.44 6.00
N LEU A 31 11.39 -5.12 6.90
CA LEU A 31 12.50 -6.03 7.21
C LEU A 31 12.04 -7.30 7.92
N ALA A 32 11.01 -7.25 8.77
CA ALA A 32 10.44 -8.44 9.37
C ALA A 32 9.91 -9.38 8.27
N HIS A 33 9.07 -8.84 7.38
CA HIS A 33 8.50 -9.59 6.26
C HIS A 33 9.56 -10.19 5.33
N LEU A 34 10.53 -9.37 4.89
CA LEU A 34 11.55 -9.80 3.94
C LEU A 34 12.53 -10.85 4.49
N LYS A 35 12.68 -10.93 5.82
CA LYS A 35 13.59 -11.90 6.46
C LYS A 35 12.94 -13.27 6.63
N GLU A 36 11.61 -13.35 6.63
CA GLU A 36 10.91 -14.61 6.72
C GLU A 36 10.98 -15.35 5.38
N LYS A 37 11.58 -16.56 5.39
CA LYS A 37 11.63 -17.42 4.20
C LYS A 37 10.23 -17.85 3.75
N HIS A 38 9.34 -18.06 4.71
CA HIS A 38 7.95 -18.45 4.51
C HIS A 38 7.06 -17.57 5.38
N PRO A 39 6.71 -16.35 4.92
CA PRO A 39 5.89 -15.44 5.69
C PRO A 39 4.54 -16.06 6.04
N ARG A 40 4.06 -15.81 7.26
CA ARG A 40 2.74 -16.33 7.71
C ARG A 40 1.56 -15.52 7.19
N GLN A 41 1.82 -14.26 6.86
CA GLN A 41 0.86 -13.27 6.39
C GLN A 41 1.56 -12.30 5.41
N PRO A 42 0.80 -11.61 4.55
CA PRO A 42 1.33 -10.57 3.66
C PRO A 42 1.80 -9.33 4.45
N LEU A 43 2.66 -8.54 3.81
CA LEU A 43 2.97 -7.19 4.27
C LEU A 43 1.91 -6.22 3.75
N VAL A 44 1.07 -5.72 4.64
CA VAL A 44 0.07 -4.70 4.29
C VAL A 44 0.51 -3.34 4.84
N ILE A 45 0.56 -2.34 3.95
CA ILE A 45 0.89 -0.96 4.32
C ILE A 45 -0.19 -0.06 3.75
N LEU A 46 -0.78 0.79 4.60
CA LEU A 46 -1.72 1.81 4.16
C LEU A 46 -1.12 3.19 4.39
N LEU A 47 -1.09 3.99 3.32
CA LEU A 47 -0.61 5.38 3.32
C LEU A 47 -1.80 6.32 3.13
N GLY A 48 -2.30 6.87 4.23
CA GLY A 48 -3.27 7.97 4.21
C GLY A 48 -2.57 9.31 4.07
N ALA A 49 -3.08 10.18 3.20
CA ALA A 49 -2.55 11.53 3.03
C ALA A 49 -3.66 12.58 2.91
N PRO A 50 -3.45 13.78 3.48
CA PRO A 50 -4.31 14.92 3.23
C PRO A 50 -4.10 15.52 1.83
N PRO A 51 -4.98 16.43 1.38
CA PRO A 51 -4.96 16.97 0.02
C PRO A 51 -3.60 17.45 -0.47
N SER A 52 -2.85 18.19 0.35
CA SER A 52 -1.51 18.69 0.01
C SER A 52 -0.46 17.60 -0.24
N ALA A 53 -0.69 16.38 0.24
CA ALA A 53 0.25 15.26 0.17
C ALA A 53 -0.23 14.07 -0.67
N HIS A 54 -1.40 14.18 -1.32
CA HIS A 54 -1.95 13.14 -2.21
C HIS A 54 -0.95 12.61 -3.26
N PRO A 55 -0.23 13.46 -4.03
CA PRO A 55 0.75 12.96 -5.00
C PRO A 55 1.96 12.29 -4.33
N VAL A 56 2.33 12.77 -3.15
CA VAL A 56 3.47 12.25 -2.37
C VAL A 56 3.18 10.84 -1.89
N ALA A 57 1.99 10.57 -1.35
CA ALA A 57 1.59 9.22 -0.93
C ALA A 57 1.62 8.22 -2.08
N ASN A 58 1.06 8.61 -3.24
CA ASN A 58 1.07 7.77 -4.44
C ASN A 58 2.50 7.46 -4.92
N CYS A 59 3.39 8.46 -4.96
CA CYS A 59 4.78 8.26 -5.35
C CYS A 59 5.56 7.39 -4.34
N LEU A 60 5.32 7.60 -3.04
CA LEU A 60 5.97 6.84 -1.98
C LEU A 60 5.55 5.36 -2.02
N ALA A 61 4.26 5.07 -2.22
CA ALA A 61 3.75 3.71 -2.40
C ALA A 61 4.43 2.99 -3.57
N LEU A 62 4.46 3.63 -4.74
CA LEU A 62 5.10 3.06 -5.94
C LEU A 62 6.59 2.79 -5.75
N ARG A 63 7.34 3.76 -5.22
CA ARG A 63 8.77 3.59 -4.98
C ARG A 63 9.05 2.52 -3.94
N LEU A 64 8.26 2.46 -2.87
CA LEU A 64 8.40 1.43 -1.86
C LEU A 64 8.08 0.03 -2.43
N ALA A 65 7.04 -0.10 -3.26
CA ALA A 65 6.70 -1.34 -3.94
C ALA A 65 7.85 -1.82 -4.84
N ASN A 66 8.42 -0.93 -5.67
CA ASN A 66 9.58 -1.25 -6.51
C ASN A 66 10.81 -1.69 -5.68
N ILE A 67 11.05 -1.08 -4.52
CA ILE A 67 12.15 -1.49 -3.62
C ILE A 67 11.87 -2.87 -2.98
N LEU A 68 10.61 -3.19 -2.69
CA LEU A 68 10.18 -4.46 -2.11
C LEU A 68 10.22 -5.61 -3.12
N ASP A 69 10.06 -5.28 -4.40
CA ASP A 69 10.08 -6.22 -5.51
C ASP A 69 11.17 -5.82 -6.53
N PRO A 70 12.44 -6.15 -6.27
CA PRO A 70 13.55 -5.71 -7.12
C PRO A 70 13.49 -6.27 -8.54
N GLU A 71 12.73 -7.35 -8.77
CA GLU A 71 12.49 -7.88 -10.11
C GLU A 71 11.66 -6.92 -10.97
N THR A 72 11.09 -5.84 -10.42
CA THR A 72 10.28 -4.90 -11.21
C THR A 72 11.16 -4.09 -12.15
N GLU A 73 12.42 -3.90 -11.76
CA GLU A 73 13.46 -3.07 -12.40
C GLU A 73 13.11 -1.57 -12.44
N HIS A 74 11.92 -1.23 -12.93
CA HIS A 74 11.43 0.12 -13.18
C HIS A 74 10.13 0.42 -12.42
N ILE A 75 9.93 1.67 -12.01
CA ILE A 75 8.76 2.04 -11.18
C ILE A 75 7.45 1.94 -11.98
N GLU A 76 7.52 2.13 -13.30
CA GLU A 76 6.41 2.07 -14.24
C GLU A 76 5.84 0.65 -14.38
N ASN A 77 6.65 -0.36 -14.06
CA ASN A 77 6.28 -1.78 -14.15
C ASN A 77 5.67 -2.30 -12.82
N VAL A 78 5.55 -1.46 -11.79
CA VAL A 78 4.89 -1.84 -10.54
C VAL A 78 3.40 -2.04 -10.82
N GLU A 79 2.90 -3.25 -10.56
CA GLU A 79 1.46 -3.52 -10.69
C GLU A 79 0.69 -2.52 -9.83
N THR A 80 -0.22 -1.80 -10.49
CA THR A 80 -0.98 -0.73 -9.86
C THR A 80 -2.43 -0.82 -10.29
N VAL A 81 -3.32 -1.00 -9.32
CA VAL A 81 -4.75 -0.78 -9.51
C VAL A 81 -5.12 0.56 -8.90
N ASN A 82 -5.99 1.30 -9.56
CA ASN A 82 -6.41 2.62 -9.11
C ASN A 82 -7.93 2.63 -8.93
N GLY A 83 -8.39 2.86 -7.70
CA GLY A 83 -9.81 2.89 -7.38
C GLY A 83 -10.57 3.97 -8.15
N LYS A 84 -9.92 5.07 -8.50
CA LYS A 84 -10.52 6.11 -9.36
C LYS A 84 -10.95 5.58 -10.73
N ASP A 85 -10.23 4.59 -11.27
CA ASP A 85 -10.55 3.97 -12.56
C ASP A 85 -11.67 2.93 -12.43
N LEU A 86 -11.99 2.52 -11.20
CA LEU A 86 -13.04 1.54 -10.87
C LEU A 86 -14.28 2.16 -10.23
N GLN A 87 -14.24 3.43 -9.80
CA GLN A 87 -15.30 4.05 -8.98
C GLN A 87 -16.71 4.09 -9.62
N ASN A 88 -16.79 4.04 -10.96
CA ASN A 88 -18.04 4.18 -11.71
C ASN A 88 -18.50 2.87 -12.37
N ILE A 89 -17.90 1.73 -12.02
CA ILE A 89 -18.34 0.41 -12.49
C ILE A 89 -18.96 -0.38 -11.34
N GLU A 90 -19.76 -1.39 -11.69
CA GLU A 90 -20.41 -2.25 -10.71
C GLU A 90 -19.38 -2.94 -9.80
N GLY A 91 -19.68 -3.02 -8.50
CA GLY A 91 -18.76 -3.53 -7.49
C GLY A 91 -18.25 -4.94 -7.74
N ASP A 92 -19.09 -5.87 -8.21
CA ASP A 92 -18.65 -7.23 -8.53
C ASP A 92 -17.72 -7.27 -9.75
N ILE A 93 -17.90 -6.37 -10.71
CA ILE A 93 -16.99 -6.20 -11.85
C ILE A 93 -15.66 -5.60 -11.37
N ALA A 94 -15.70 -4.58 -10.51
CA ALA A 94 -14.49 -3.99 -9.92
C ALA A 94 -13.72 -5.03 -9.09
N LYS A 95 -14.42 -5.82 -8.29
CA LYS A 95 -13.87 -6.93 -7.51
C LYS A 95 -13.13 -7.93 -8.39
N LYS A 96 -13.75 -8.35 -9.50
CA LYS A 96 -13.15 -9.28 -10.45
C LYS A 96 -11.88 -8.70 -11.07
N LYS A 97 -11.91 -7.44 -11.52
CA LYS A 97 -10.72 -6.76 -12.10
C LYS A 97 -9.58 -6.64 -11.10
N LEU A 98 -9.87 -6.30 -9.85
CA LEU A 98 -8.89 -6.28 -8.77
C LEU A 98 -8.29 -7.67 -8.53
N ASP A 99 -9.13 -8.72 -8.48
CA ASP A 99 -8.66 -10.09 -8.27
C ASP A 99 -7.76 -10.55 -9.43
N GLU A 100 -8.15 -10.30 -10.67
CA GLU A 100 -7.37 -10.65 -11.87
C GLU A 100 -5.99 -9.98 -11.86
N SER A 101 -5.91 -8.70 -11.50
CA SER A 101 -4.64 -7.95 -11.41
C SER A 101 -3.75 -8.48 -10.28
N LEU A 102 -4.27 -8.58 -9.06
CA LEU A 102 -3.48 -9.01 -7.90
C LEU A 102 -3.08 -10.49 -8.00
N HIS A 103 -4.00 -11.36 -8.41
CA HIS A 103 -3.73 -12.77 -8.64
C HIS A 103 -2.68 -12.94 -9.74
N GLY A 104 -2.89 -12.32 -10.90
CA GLY A 104 -1.99 -12.44 -12.04
C GLY A 104 -0.58 -11.93 -11.75
N THR A 105 -0.43 -10.97 -10.83
CA THR A 105 0.85 -10.46 -10.36
C THR A 105 1.52 -11.44 -9.41
N PHE A 106 0.85 -11.82 -8.32
CA PHE A 106 1.46 -12.64 -7.28
C PHE A 106 1.64 -14.11 -7.67
N ASP A 107 0.80 -14.64 -8.56
CA ASP A 107 0.95 -15.99 -9.10
C ASP A 107 2.25 -16.14 -9.93
N LYS A 108 2.69 -15.05 -10.57
CA LYS A 108 3.98 -14.99 -11.29
C LYS A 108 5.19 -14.81 -10.36
N GLY A 109 5.00 -14.84 -9.05
CA GLY A 109 6.07 -14.69 -8.05
C GLY A 109 6.47 -13.24 -7.77
N ARG A 110 5.77 -12.25 -8.34
CA ARG A 110 5.97 -10.84 -8.03
C ARG A 110 5.68 -10.58 -6.56
N ARG A 111 6.38 -9.62 -5.97
CA ARG A 111 6.36 -9.43 -4.51
C ARG A 111 5.56 -8.24 -4.05
N ALA A 112 5.26 -7.28 -4.91
CA ALA A 112 4.58 -6.06 -4.49
C ALA A 112 3.57 -5.57 -5.52
N ALA A 113 2.44 -5.04 -5.03
CA ALA A 113 1.46 -4.32 -5.82
C ALA A 113 0.96 -3.09 -5.05
N VAL A 114 0.47 -2.10 -5.79
CA VAL A 114 -0.10 -0.87 -5.23
C VAL A 114 -1.58 -0.79 -5.58
N VAL A 115 -2.43 -0.54 -4.58
CA VAL A 115 -3.84 -0.16 -4.78
C VAL A 115 -3.99 1.30 -4.37
N LYS A 116 -4.11 2.18 -5.36
CA LYS A 116 -4.31 3.61 -5.13
C LYS A 116 -5.77 3.92 -4.93
N HIS A 117 -6.06 5.00 -4.20
CA HIS A 117 -7.41 5.51 -4.02
C HIS A 117 -8.36 4.44 -3.49
N LEU A 118 -7.95 3.77 -2.42
CA LEU A 118 -8.73 2.70 -1.79
C LEU A 118 -10.15 3.18 -1.43
N GLU A 119 -10.28 4.44 -1.03
CA GLU A 119 -11.55 5.08 -0.66
C GLU A 119 -12.56 5.21 -1.82
N LEU A 120 -12.12 5.02 -3.07
CA LEU A 120 -12.98 5.16 -4.25
C LEU A 120 -13.42 3.81 -4.82
N LEU A 121 -13.06 2.70 -4.18
CA LEU A 121 -13.50 1.39 -4.63
C LEU A 121 -15.01 1.23 -4.41
N PRO A 122 -15.77 0.79 -5.44
CA PRO A 122 -17.19 0.60 -5.29
C PRO A 122 -17.49 -0.67 -4.46
N PRO A 123 -18.39 -0.60 -3.46
CA PRO A 123 -18.85 -1.80 -2.77
C PRO A 123 -19.49 -2.81 -3.72
N PRO A 124 -19.27 -4.13 -3.55
CA PRO A 124 -18.53 -4.78 -2.46
C PRO A 124 -17.06 -5.13 -2.83
N SER A 125 -16.40 -4.37 -3.70
CA SER A 125 -15.11 -4.77 -4.27
C SER A 125 -13.98 -4.88 -3.24
N GLU A 126 -14.02 -4.06 -2.20
CA GLU A 126 -13.12 -4.08 -1.04
C GLU A 126 -13.15 -5.40 -0.27
N ASN A 127 -14.26 -6.17 -0.33
CA ASN A 127 -14.34 -7.50 0.28
C ASN A 127 -13.34 -8.50 -0.32
N LEU A 128 -12.74 -8.19 -1.48
CA LEU A 128 -11.61 -8.94 -2.01
C LEU A 128 -10.45 -9.01 -1.00
N PHE A 129 -10.21 -7.94 -0.24
CA PHE A 129 -9.03 -7.86 0.62
C PHE A 129 -9.06 -8.84 1.79
N TYR A 130 -10.21 -9.40 2.15
CA TYR A 130 -10.25 -10.55 3.07
C TYR A 130 -9.45 -11.75 2.53
N ALA A 131 -9.44 -11.99 1.22
CA ALA A 131 -8.66 -13.09 0.63
C ALA A 131 -7.16 -12.78 0.49
N TYR A 132 -6.78 -11.50 0.49
CA TYR A 132 -5.42 -11.04 0.19
C TYR A 132 -4.65 -10.51 1.39
N CYS A 133 -5.34 -10.03 2.43
CA CYS A 133 -4.75 -9.31 3.56
C CYS A 133 -4.97 -10.03 4.91
N ASP A 134 -5.73 -11.12 4.93
CA ASP A 134 -5.97 -11.89 6.15
C ASP A 134 -4.67 -12.42 6.79
N ASN A 135 -4.62 -12.41 8.11
CA ASN A 135 -3.40 -12.79 8.84
C ASN A 135 -3.11 -14.30 8.75
N ASP A 136 -4.13 -15.15 8.63
CA ASP A 136 -3.97 -16.59 8.72
C ASP A 136 -4.11 -17.27 7.35
N ASN A 137 -5.01 -16.77 6.51
CA ASN A 137 -5.51 -17.44 5.31
C ASN A 137 -5.27 -16.65 4.02
N ALA A 138 -4.53 -15.53 4.06
CA ALA A 138 -4.21 -14.78 2.84
C ALA A 138 -3.59 -15.69 1.77
N ARG A 139 -4.10 -15.57 0.55
CA ARG A 139 -3.73 -16.40 -0.61
C ARG A 139 -2.24 -16.29 -0.95
N PHE A 140 -1.69 -15.09 -0.87
CA PHE A 140 -0.29 -14.79 -1.24
C PHE A 140 0.48 -14.20 -0.07
N LYS A 141 0.89 -15.06 0.86
CA LYS A 141 1.61 -14.63 2.07
C LYS A 141 2.96 -13.97 1.80
N HIS A 142 3.60 -14.26 0.66
CA HIS A 142 4.87 -13.63 0.28
C HIS A 142 4.70 -12.18 -0.21
N ALA A 143 3.47 -11.77 -0.54
CA ALA A 143 3.18 -10.49 -1.16
C ALA A 143 3.30 -9.31 -0.18
N ALA A 144 3.49 -8.13 -0.75
CA ALA A 144 3.35 -6.84 -0.11
C ALA A 144 2.28 -6.03 -0.87
N ILE A 145 1.24 -5.59 -0.17
CA ILE A 145 0.16 -4.80 -0.75
C ILE A 145 0.19 -3.42 -0.12
N LEU A 146 0.40 -2.41 -0.96
CA LEU A 146 0.50 -1.02 -0.53
C LEU A 146 -0.74 -0.26 -0.97
N PHE A 147 -1.50 0.24 0.00
CA PHE A 147 -2.68 1.05 -0.22
C PHE A 147 -2.36 2.53 -0.13
N THR A 148 -3.01 3.34 -0.95
CA THR A 148 -3.10 4.79 -0.70
C THR A 148 -4.54 5.21 -0.47
N VAL A 149 -4.71 6.13 0.49
CA VAL A 149 -6.00 6.75 0.82
C VAL A 149 -5.85 8.25 0.74
N HIS A 150 -6.72 8.90 -0.03
CA HIS A 150 -6.74 10.35 -0.20
C HIS A 150 -7.82 10.96 0.69
N LEU A 151 -7.40 11.50 1.84
CA LEU A 151 -8.31 12.17 2.77
C LEU A 151 -8.84 13.48 2.16
N GLN A 152 -10.07 13.83 2.48
CA GLN A 152 -10.71 15.05 1.97
C GLN A 152 -10.21 16.34 2.62
N MET A 153 -9.64 16.25 3.84
CA MET A 153 -9.28 17.42 4.66
C MET A 153 -7.86 17.32 5.19
N GLU A 154 -7.24 18.48 5.41
CA GLU A 154 -5.99 18.59 6.15
C GLU A 154 -6.20 18.24 7.63
N PRO A 155 -5.24 17.57 8.29
CA PRO A 155 -5.30 17.36 9.73
C PRO A 155 -5.23 18.70 10.45
N HIS A 156 -5.96 18.83 11.56
CA HIS A 156 -5.78 20.00 12.43
C HIS A 156 -4.33 20.07 12.93
N SER A 157 -3.74 21.26 12.89
CA SER A 157 -2.33 21.49 13.25
C SER A 157 -1.98 21.10 14.70
N SER A 158 -2.99 20.96 15.56
CA SER A 158 -2.86 20.54 16.95
C SER A 158 -2.80 19.02 17.14
N LEU A 159 -3.09 18.21 16.11
CA LEU A 159 -3.12 16.74 16.23
C LEU A 159 -1.70 16.17 16.35
N ARG A 160 -1.55 15.22 17.27
CA ARG A 160 -0.35 14.39 17.35
C ARG A 160 -0.32 13.43 16.15
N PRO A 161 0.85 12.93 15.73
CA PRO A 161 0.95 12.01 14.59
C PRO A 161 0.08 10.75 14.70
N VAL A 162 -0.09 10.20 15.91
CA VAL A 162 -0.98 9.04 16.15
C VAL A 162 -2.45 9.39 15.91
N GLU A 163 -2.87 10.60 16.28
CA GLU A 163 -4.24 11.07 16.12
C GLU A 163 -4.54 11.39 14.65
N ALA A 164 -3.55 11.96 13.94
CA ALA A 164 -3.63 12.16 12.50
C ALA A 164 -3.72 10.82 11.73
N GLU A 165 -3.02 9.78 12.17
CA GLU A 165 -3.17 8.41 11.61
C GLU A 165 -4.60 7.88 11.82
N GLY A 166 -5.20 8.12 12.99
CA GLY A 166 -6.58 7.70 13.30
C GLY A 166 -7.65 8.37 12.44
N MET A 167 -7.35 9.49 11.78
CA MET A 167 -8.28 10.11 10.83
C MET A 167 -8.60 9.20 9.64
N VAL A 168 -7.66 8.33 9.25
CA VAL A 168 -7.85 7.41 8.12
C VAL A 168 -8.89 6.34 8.45
N GLU A 169 -8.82 5.78 9.65
CA GLU A 169 -9.80 4.80 10.13
C GLU A 169 -11.20 5.40 10.16
N LYS A 170 -11.32 6.61 10.72
CA LYS A 170 -12.60 7.33 10.74
C LYS A 170 -13.12 7.58 9.32
N PHE A 171 -12.27 8.09 8.44
CA PHE A 171 -12.65 8.42 7.06
C PHE A 171 -13.11 7.21 6.23
N LEU A 172 -12.52 6.04 6.44
CA LEU A 172 -12.93 4.82 5.72
C LEU A 172 -14.16 4.13 6.35
N SER A 173 -14.56 4.53 7.55
CA SER A 173 -15.72 3.98 8.26
C SER A 173 -16.99 4.82 8.09
N ASP A 174 -16.84 6.07 7.64
CA ASP A 174 -17.91 7.02 7.34
C ASP A 174 -18.46 6.80 5.91
#